data_AF-A0A671XXL1-F1
#
_entry.id   AF-A0A671XXL1-F1
#
_cell.length_a   1.000
_cell.length_b   1.000
_cell.length_c   1.000
_cell.angle_alpha   90.00
_cell.angle_beta   90.00
_cell.angle_gamma   90.00
#
_symmetry.space_group_name_H-M   'P 1'
#
loop_
_entity.id
_entity.type
_entity.pdbx_description
1 polymer ?
#
loop_
_entity_poly.entity_id
_entity_poly.type
_entity_poly.pdbx_seq_one_letter_code
_entity_poly.pdbx_strand_id
1 'polypeptide(L)'
;MGVVVQRAECRPAVSESYMRLKRLQIEESSKPVRLSQQLQSPVTNNYKPVANHTYNLEYDRKKKEEGKRARADKQQVLDMLFSAFEKHQYYNIKDLVDITKQPVIYLKEILRDIGTYNVKGTHKNTWELRPEYRHYQAEEKTDE
;
A
#
# COMPACT_ATOMS: atom_id res chain seq x y z
N MET A 1 -55.39 -22.58 24.75
CA MET A 1 -54.56 -22.48 25.97
C MET A 1 -55.51 -22.12 27.11
N GLY A 2 -55.68 -23.00 28.10
CA GLY A 2 -56.65 -22.86 29.18
C GLY A 2 -56.11 -22.12 30.41
N VAL A 3 -56.91 -22.07 31.48
CA VAL A 3 -56.55 -21.42 32.74
C VAL A 3 -55.77 -22.39 33.64
N VAL A 4 -54.69 -21.91 34.27
CA VAL A 4 -53.86 -22.71 35.18
C VAL A 4 -54.58 -22.88 36.51
N VAL A 5 -55.01 -24.11 36.81
CA VAL A 5 -55.74 -24.45 38.04
C VAL A 5 -54.81 -24.73 39.23
N GLN A 6 -53.62 -25.27 38.97
CA GLN A 6 -52.65 -25.58 40.01
C GLN A 6 -51.22 -25.49 39.46
N ARG A 7 -50.30 -25.05 40.31
CA ARG A 7 -48.85 -25.07 40.05
C ARG A 7 -48.19 -26.08 40.98
N ALA A 8 -47.23 -26.82 40.45
CA ALA A 8 -46.41 -27.74 41.21
C ALA A 8 -44.93 -27.51 40.88
N GLU A 9 -44.05 -27.78 41.84
CA GLU A 9 -42.60 -27.71 41.66
C GLU A 9 -42.00 -29.10 41.82
N CYS A 10 -41.16 -29.52 40.87
CA CYS A 10 -40.40 -30.75 40.99
C CYS A 10 -39.24 -30.53 41.97
N ARG A 11 -39.23 -31.29 43.07
CA ARG A 11 -38.11 -31.33 44.03
C ARG A 11 -37.38 -32.66 43.89
N PRO A 12 -36.03 -32.65 43.78
CA PRO A 12 -35.27 -33.90 43.77
C PRO A 12 -35.29 -34.54 45.16
N ALA A 13 -35.26 -35.88 45.20
CA ALA A 13 -35.04 -36.60 46.44
C ALA A 13 -33.61 -36.34 46.94
N VAL A 14 -33.44 -36.12 48.24
CA VAL A 14 -32.14 -35.88 48.85
C VAL A 14 -31.39 -37.22 48.96
N SER A 15 -30.61 -37.53 47.92
CA SER A 15 -29.72 -38.68 47.86
C SER A 15 -28.26 -38.25 47.86
N GLU A 16 -27.36 -39.15 48.25
CA GLU A 16 -25.92 -38.92 48.19
C GLU A 16 -25.44 -38.58 46.76
N SER A 17 -26.03 -39.26 45.76
CA SER A 17 -25.76 -39.01 44.34
C SER A 17 -26.15 -37.59 43.92
N TYR A 18 -27.30 -37.08 44.39
CA TYR A 18 -27.74 -35.72 44.12
C TYR A 18 -26.81 -34.68 44.77
N MET A 19 -26.38 -34.92 46.01
CA MET A 19 -25.43 -34.04 46.71
C MET A 19 -24.06 -34.01 46.01
N ARG A 20 -23.60 -35.15 45.48
CA ARG A 20 -22.37 -35.22 44.67
C ARG A 20 -22.48 -34.40 43.39
N LEU A 21 -23.59 -34.53 42.66
CA LEU A 21 -23.85 -33.74 41.45
C LEU A 21 -23.88 -32.25 41.76
N LYS A 22 -24.55 -31.85 42.84
CA LYS A 22 -24.59 -30.44 43.27
C LYS A 22 -23.22 -29.89 43.63
N ARG A 23 -22.36 -30.68 44.28
CA ARG A 23 -20.97 -30.28 44.57
C ARG A 23 -20.19 -30.01 43.29
N LEU A 24 -20.29 -30.89 42.29
CA LEU A 24 -19.62 -30.73 40.99
C LEU A 24 -20.10 -29.47 40.26
N GLN A 25 -21.41 -29.23 40.24
CA GLN A 25 -22.00 -28.05 39.61
C GLN A 25 -21.50 -26.74 40.25
N ILE A 26 -21.40 -26.72 41.60
CA ILE A 26 -20.86 -25.55 42.33
C ILE A 26 -19.38 -25.38 41.99
N GLU A 27 -18.60 -26.45 41.99
CA GLU A 27 -17.17 -26.38 41.68
C GLU A 27 -16.94 -25.83 40.25
N GLU A 28 -17.69 -26.32 39.27
CA GLU A 28 -17.59 -25.88 37.88
C GLU A 28 -18.02 -24.41 37.70
N SER A 29 -19.14 -24.01 38.30
CA SER A 29 -19.64 -22.63 38.21
C SER A 29 -18.86 -21.62 39.05
N SER A 30 -18.17 -22.07 40.10
CA SER A 30 -17.32 -21.23 40.94
C SER A 30 -15.99 -20.89 40.29
N LYS A 31 -15.61 -21.59 39.21
CA LYS A 31 -14.37 -21.31 38.46
C LYS A 31 -14.58 -20.03 37.63
N PRO A 32 -13.78 -18.97 37.84
CA PRO A 32 -13.90 -17.74 37.08
C PRO A 32 -13.52 -17.96 35.61
N VAL A 33 -14.30 -17.38 34.69
CA VAL A 33 -14.07 -17.49 33.23
C VAL A 33 -12.75 -16.85 32.80
N ARG A 34 -12.22 -15.90 33.58
CA ARG A 34 -10.96 -15.19 33.29
C ARG A 34 -10.10 -15.12 34.54
N LEU A 35 -8.80 -15.33 34.37
CA LEU A 35 -7.78 -15.19 35.40
C LEU A 35 -6.77 -14.13 34.94
N SER A 36 -6.54 -13.12 35.78
CA SER A 36 -5.42 -12.20 35.58
C SER A 36 -4.12 -12.90 36.00
N GLN A 37 -3.18 -13.06 35.08
CA GLN A 37 -1.85 -13.57 35.41
C GLN A 37 -0.92 -12.39 35.72
N GLN A 38 -0.19 -12.47 36.83
CA GLN A 38 0.85 -11.50 37.14
C GLN A 38 2.05 -11.75 36.22
N LEU A 39 2.54 -10.69 35.58
CA LEU A 39 3.76 -10.75 34.79
C LEU A 39 4.96 -10.78 35.75
N GLN A 40 5.90 -11.71 35.53
CA GLN A 40 7.10 -11.88 36.35
C GLN A 40 8.01 -10.66 36.33
N SER A 41 7.98 -9.90 35.23
CA SER A 41 8.70 -8.64 35.09
C SER A 41 7.77 -7.57 34.49
N PRO A 42 7.96 -6.29 34.84
CA PRO A 42 7.20 -5.21 34.23
C PRO A 42 7.53 -5.13 32.72
N VAL A 43 6.51 -5.20 31.88
CA VAL A 43 6.65 -4.90 30.44
C VAL A 43 6.79 -3.40 30.29
N THR A 44 8.03 -2.93 30.42
CA THR A 44 8.41 -1.54 30.17
C THR A 44 8.42 -1.31 28.66
N ASN A 45 7.25 -1.15 28.04
CA ASN A 45 7.14 -0.49 26.74
C ASN A 45 7.38 1.01 26.96
N ASN A 46 8.58 1.37 27.39
CA ASN A 46 9.03 2.74 27.45
C ASN A 46 9.25 3.16 26.00
N TYR A 47 8.21 3.74 25.40
CA TYR A 47 8.34 4.46 24.15
C TYR A 47 9.36 5.57 24.38
N LYS A 48 10.61 5.32 23.95
CA LYS A 48 11.66 6.32 23.97
C LYS A 48 11.29 7.36 22.91
N PRO A 49 11.18 8.66 23.25
CA PRO A 49 10.91 9.67 22.24
C PRO A 49 11.98 9.56 21.16
N VAL A 50 11.55 9.37 19.92
CA VAL A 50 12.46 9.22 18.79
C VAL A 50 13.18 10.55 18.62
N ALA A 51 14.51 10.54 18.68
CA ALA A 51 15.34 11.74 18.58
C ALA A 51 15.12 12.52 17.27
N ASN A 52 14.70 11.82 16.22
CA ASN A 52 14.31 12.45 14.96
C ASN A 52 12.96 11.92 14.49
N HIS A 53 11.99 12.82 14.34
CA HIS A 53 10.66 12.47 13.88
C HIS A 53 10.69 11.99 12.43
N THR A 54 9.79 11.08 12.04
CA THR A 54 9.70 10.54 10.67
C THR A 54 9.57 11.64 9.61
N TYR A 55 8.87 12.72 9.95
CA TYR A 55 8.76 13.91 9.11
C TYR A 55 10.12 14.53 8.75
N ASN A 56 11.04 14.61 9.71
CA ASN A 56 12.35 15.22 9.49
C ASN A 56 13.22 14.34 8.58
N LEU A 57 13.17 13.01 8.78
CA LEU A 57 13.85 12.06 7.91
C LEU A 57 13.35 12.16 6.45
N GLU A 58 12.04 12.29 6.28
CA GLU A 58 11.45 12.44 4.94
C GLU A 58 11.77 13.80 4.32
N TYR A 59 11.80 14.87 5.13
CA TYR A 59 12.18 16.21 4.69
C TYR A 59 13.63 16.25 4.19
N ASP A 60 14.56 15.68 4.95
CA ASP A 60 15.98 15.63 4.56
C ASP A 60 16.18 14.80 3.28
N ARG A 61 15.45 13.69 3.15
CA ARG A 61 15.46 12.88 1.92
C ARG A 61 14.92 13.66 0.73
N LYS A 62 13.76 14.30 0.87
CA LYS A 62 13.16 15.13 -0.20
C LYS A 62 14.07 16.27 -0.60
N LYS A 63 14.68 16.98 0.35
CA LYS A 63 15.62 18.07 0.07
C LYS A 63 16.85 17.60 -0.71
N LYS A 64 17.32 16.37 -0.46
CA LYS A 64 18.46 15.78 -1.19
C LYS A 64 18.07 15.30 -2.59
N GLU A 65 16.88 14.73 -2.75
CA GLU A 65 16.37 14.19 -4.03
C GLU A 65 15.78 15.27 -4.95
N GLU A 66 15.20 16.34 -4.40
CA GLU A 66 14.81 17.56 -5.12
C GLU A 66 16.03 18.42 -5.47
N GLY A 67 17.14 17.79 -5.86
CA GLY A 67 18.16 18.45 -6.67
C GLY A 67 17.44 19.16 -7.81
N LYS A 68 17.66 20.48 -7.92
CA LYS A 68 16.98 21.37 -8.86
C LYS A 68 16.85 20.66 -10.21
N ARG A 69 15.63 20.37 -10.63
CA ARG A 69 15.30 19.82 -11.96
C ARG A 69 15.62 20.89 -13.00
N ALA A 70 16.90 21.14 -13.22
CA ALA A 70 17.38 22.04 -14.25
C ALA A 70 16.98 21.44 -15.59
N ARG A 71 16.41 22.29 -16.46
CA ARG A 71 16.10 21.88 -17.83
C ARG A 71 17.41 21.43 -18.47
N ALA A 72 17.50 20.14 -18.81
CA ALA A 72 18.61 19.66 -19.64
C ALA A 72 18.36 20.07 -21.09
N ASP A 73 19.39 19.89 -21.91
CA ASP A 73 19.29 20.18 -23.34
C ASP A 73 18.20 19.31 -24.02
N LYS A 74 17.54 19.87 -25.04
CA LYS A 74 16.42 19.21 -25.73
C LYS A 74 16.86 17.86 -26.31
N GLN A 75 18.06 17.80 -26.87
CA GLN A 75 18.59 16.57 -27.47
C GLN A 75 18.82 15.48 -26.44
N GLN A 76 19.42 15.82 -25.30
CA GLN A 76 19.65 14.84 -24.23
C GLN A 76 18.34 14.27 -23.66
N VAL A 77 17.30 15.09 -23.54
CA VAL A 77 15.97 14.64 -23.09
C VAL A 77 15.32 13.72 -24.12
N LEU A 78 15.48 14.01 -25.41
CA LEU A 78 15.00 13.13 -26.49
C LEU A 78 15.65 11.75 -26.41
N ASP A 79 16.97 11.68 -26.29
CA ASP A 79 17.70 10.40 -26.20
C ASP A 79 17.24 9.56 -24.99
N MET A 80 17.03 10.21 -23.84
CA MET A 80 16.48 9.56 -22.64
C MET A 80 15.04 9.08 -22.84
N LEU A 81 14.20 9.85 -23.53
CA LEU A 81 12.84 9.44 -23.86
C LEU A 81 12.84 8.24 -24.79
N PHE A 82 13.66 8.24 -25.84
CA PHE A 82 13.77 7.10 -26.76
C PHE A 82 14.22 5.82 -26.04
N SER A 83 15.23 5.89 -25.16
CA SER A 83 15.65 4.74 -24.36
C SER A 83 14.58 4.24 -23.37
N ALA A 84 13.74 5.15 -22.86
CA ALA A 84 12.59 4.75 -22.04
C ALA A 84 11.57 4.00 -22.90
N PHE A 85 11.14 4.58 -24.03
CA PHE A 85 10.13 4.01 -24.92
C PHE A 85 10.55 2.69 -25.59
N GLU A 86 11.86 2.43 -25.72
CA GLU A 86 12.38 1.14 -26.13
C GLU A 86 11.99 0.01 -25.16
N LYS A 87 11.91 0.30 -23.86
CA LYS A 87 11.53 -0.68 -22.83
C LYS A 87 10.02 -0.87 -22.74
N HIS A 88 9.25 0.20 -22.87
CA HIS A 88 7.78 0.13 -22.87
C HIS A 88 7.18 1.07 -23.92
N GLN A 89 6.27 0.54 -24.73
CA GLN A 89 5.61 1.31 -25.79
C GLN A 89 4.75 2.46 -25.25
N TYR A 90 4.23 2.34 -24.02
CA TYR A 90 3.32 3.30 -23.42
C TYR A 90 3.84 3.72 -22.05
N TYR A 91 3.92 5.03 -21.81
CA TYR A 91 4.32 5.58 -20.51
C TYR A 91 3.32 6.62 -19.99
N ASN A 92 3.18 6.70 -18.67
CA ASN A 92 2.49 7.81 -18.04
C ASN A 92 3.43 9.02 -17.95
N ILE A 93 2.89 10.23 -18.05
CA ILE A 93 3.67 11.47 -17.85
C ILE A 93 4.36 11.49 -16.48
N LYS A 94 3.78 10.85 -15.45
CA LYS A 94 4.42 10.73 -14.12
C LYS A 94 5.72 9.92 -14.18
N ASP A 95 5.70 8.79 -14.88
CA ASP A 95 6.86 7.90 -14.98
C ASP A 95 7.97 8.57 -15.82
N LEU A 96 7.60 9.27 -16.90
CA LEU A 96 8.55 10.03 -17.72
C LEU A 96 9.22 11.15 -16.93
N VAL A 97 8.48 11.81 -16.03
CA VAL A 97 9.03 12.83 -15.13
C VAL A 97 10.01 12.22 -14.13
N ASP A 98 9.73 11.02 -13.63
CA ASP A 98 10.59 10.35 -12.66
C ASP A 98 11.86 9.77 -13.29
N ILE A 99 11.79 9.32 -14.56
CA ILE A 99 12.93 8.82 -15.33
C ILE A 99 13.83 9.97 -15.78
N THR A 100 13.27 10.99 -16.44
CA THR A 100 14.07 12.09 -17.02
C THR A 100 14.43 13.17 -16.01
N LYS A 101 13.78 13.18 -14.84
CA LYS A 101 13.87 14.24 -13.82
C LYS A 101 13.57 15.64 -14.37
N GLN A 102 12.80 15.74 -15.45
CA GLN A 102 12.44 17.02 -16.07
C GLN A 102 11.07 17.55 -15.62
N PRO A 103 10.84 18.87 -15.66
CA PRO A 103 9.53 19.44 -15.37
C PRO A 103 8.49 19.01 -16.40
N VAL A 104 7.26 18.75 -15.92
CA VAL A 104 6.12 18.25 -16.73
C VAL A 104 5.84 19.13 -17.95
N ILE A 105 5.99 20.45 -17.81
CA ILE A 105 5.72 21.41 -18.89
C ILE A 105 6.67 21.18 -20.07
N TYR A 106 7.96 21.05 -19.78
CA TYR A 106 8.99 20.85 -20.79
C TYR A 106 8.87 19.49 -21.48
N LEU A 107 8.56 18.44 -20.73
CA LEU A 107 8.28 17.12 -21.30
C LEU A 107 7.05 17.15 -22.21
N LYS A 108 5.99 17.87 -21.84
CA LYS A 108 4.78 17.97 -22.68
C LYS A 108 5.03 18.73 -23.98
N GLU A 109 5.92 19.72 -23.98
CA GLU A 109 6.32 20.42 -25.22
C GLU A 109 7.02 19.44 -26.17
N ILE A 110 8.04 18.71 -25.67
CA ILE A 110 8.79 17.74 -26.47
C ILE A 110 7.89 16.59 -26.94
N LEU A 111 7.07 16.02 -26.05
CA LEU A 111 6.16 14.93 -26.38
C LEU A 111 5.05 15.35 -27.35
N ARG A 112 4.71 16.64 -27.43
CA ARG A 112 3.77 17.14 -28.44
C ARG A 112 4.39 17.21 -29.83
N ASP A 113 5.70 17.41 -29.91
CA ASP A 113 6.45 17.37 -31.18
C ASP A 113 6.57 15.92 -31.70
N ILE A 114 6.94 14.97 -30.84
CA ILE A 114 7.33 13.59 -31.26
C ILE A 114 6.30 12.49 -30.97
N GLY A 115 5.35 12.74 -30.07
CA GLY A 115 4.47 11.71 -29.50
C GLY A 115 2.99 11.89 -29.83
N THR A 116 2.22 10.85 -29.57
CA THR A 116 0.75 10.87 -29.56
C THR A 116 0.25 10.67 -28.13
N TYR A 117 -0.77 11.47 -27.77
CA TYR A 117 -1.40 11.38 -26.46
C TYR A 117 -2.66 10.52 -26.56
N ASN A 118 -2.68 9.39 -25.86
CA ASN A 118 -3.80 8.48 -25.93
C ASN A 118 -4.89 8.86 -24.91
N VAL A 119 -6.02 9.35 -25.42
CA VAL A 119 -7.13 9.89 -24.62
C VAL A 119 -8.20 8.81 -24.32
N LYS A 120 -8.16 7.65 -24.98
CA LYS A 120 -9.24 6.65 -24.95
C LYS A 120 -8.72 5.23 -24.67
N GLY A 121 -9.46 4.46 -23.86
CA GLY A 121 -9.20 3.04 -23.59
C GLY A 121 -8.56 2.75 -22.23
N THR A 122 -8.09 1.51 -22.04
CA THR A 122 -7.44 0.98 -20.83
C THR A 122 -6.11 1.66 -20.49
N HIS A 123 -5.45 2.29 -21.48
CA HIS A 123 -4.23 3.09 -21.33
C HIS A 123 -4.53 4.60 -21.35
N LYS A 124 -5.59 5.02 -20.67
CA LYS A 124 -5.98 6.43 -20.62
C LYS A 124 -4.86 7.29 -20.02
N ASN A 125 -4.54 8.40 -20.67
CA ASN A 125 -3.52 9.38 -20.28
C ASN A 125 -2.06 8.92 -20.45
N THR A 126 -1.80 7.92 -21.29
CA THR A 126 -0.43 7.53 -21.65
C THR A 126 0.05 8.28 -22.89
N TRP A 127 1.35 8.50 -22.94
CA TRP A 127 2.07 8.94 -24.13
C TRP A 127 2.65 7.72 -24.84
N GLU A 128 2.61 7.76 -26.16
CA GLU A 128 3.31 6.83 -27.05
C GLU A 128 4.12 7.66 -28.05
N LEU A 129 5.23 7.12 -28.56
CA LEU A 129 5.94 7.75 -29.67
C LEU A 129 5.16 7.53 -30.96
N ARG A 130 5.18 8.54 -31.84
CA ARG A 130 4.61 8.39 -33.19
C ARG A 130 5.30 7.23 -33.91
N PRO A 131 4.55 6.46 -34.73
CA PRO A 131 5.10 5.34 -35.48
C PRO A 131 6.21 5.76 -36.46
N GLU A 132 6.22 7.03 -36.87
CA GLU A 132 7.26 7.66 -37.71
C GLU A 132 8.64 7.71 -37.02
N TYR A 133 8.67 7.79 -35.68
CA TYR A 133 9.91 7.81 -34.89
C TYR A 133 10.24 6.46 -34.26
N ARG A 134 9.45 5.43 -34.55
CA ARG A 134 9.68 4.04 -34.10
C ARG A 134 10.87 3.39 -34.82
N HIS A 135 11.36 4.04 -35.87
CA HIS A 135 12.47 3.61 -36.73
C HIS A 135 13.58 4.67 -36.77
N TYR A 136 14.16 5.03 -35.62
CA TYR A 136 15.54 5.55 -35.63
C TYR A 136 16.50 4.41 -35.37
N GLN A 137 16.52 3.45 -36.29
CA GLN A 137 17.66 2.60 -36.66
C GLN A 137 17.29 1.83 -37.92
N ALA A 138 17.51 2.47 -39.07
CA ALA A 138 17.95 1.80 -40.30
C ALA A 138 18.45 2.86 -41.28
N GLU A 139 19.49 3.62 -40.93
CA GLU A 139 20.43 4.21 -41.89
C GLU A 139 21.64 4.81 -41.14
N GLU A 140 22.47 3.93 -40.59
CA GLU A 140 23.90 4.12 -40.29
C GLU A 140 24.55 2.71 -40.38
N LYS A 141 24.46 2.11 -41.56
CA LYS A 141 25.44 1.14 -42.06
C LYS A 141 25.82 1.60 -43.47
N THR A 142 26.64 2.63 -43.50
CA THR A 142 27.43 2.98 -44.68
C THR A 142 28.56 1.96 -44.79
N ASP A 143 28.73 1.42 -46.00
CA ASP A 143 29.81 0.55 -46.48
C ASP A 143 31.16 0.71 -45.75
N GLU A 144 31.72 -0.43 -45.30
CA GLU A 144 33.04 -0.95 -45.70
C GLU A 144 33.21 -2.42 -45.27
#